data_AF-A0A0C2BWW3-F1
#
_entry.id   AF-A0A0C2BWW3-F1
#
_cell.length_a   1.000
_cell.length_b   1.000
_cell.length_c   1.000
_cell.angle_alpha   90.00
_cell.angle_beta   90.00
_cell.angle_gamma   90.00
#
_symmetry.space_group_name_H-M   'P 1'
#
loop_
_entity.id
_entity.type
_entity.pdbx_description
1 polymer ?
#
loop_
_entity_poly.entity_id
_entity_poly.type
_entity_poly.pdbx_seq_one_letter_code
_entity_poly.pdbx_strand_id
1 'polypeptide(L)'
;LFSFRLINRVGITKTDSEEQKFIQWNPTGDDYIFWQDGHLYYSESVNSAKSVRISDGRPNWDHGSTGALWSVKGQKLAFLSHDKTKQKSIYMTSYSKKEKYPIVVELEYPKTHEKQPQAIVVNIWDKKTRSLKQMDVQLRNRKSETDSVLRHLR
;
A
#
# COMPACT_ATOMS: atom_id res chain seq x y z
N LEU A 1 18.57 -10.63 -37.20
CA LEU A 1 18.61 -10.99 -35.76
C LEU A 1 17.22 -10.77 -35.18
N PHE A 2 16.47 -11.84 -34.93
CA PHE A 2 15.14 -11.75 -34.32
C PHE A 2 15.29 -11.56 -32.81
N SER A 3 14.73 -10.47 -32.28
CA SER A 3 14.59 -10.26 -30.84
C SER A 3 13.36 -11.05 -30.37
N PHE A 4 13.56 -12.09 -29.56
CA PHE A 4 12.47 -12.79 -28.90
C PHE A 4 12.09 -12.02 -27.63
N ARG A 5 10.84 -11.53 -27.58
CA ARG A 5 10.28 -10.92 -26.38
C ARG A 5 9.67 -12.02 -25.51
N LEU A 6 10.31 -12.32 -24.40
CA LEU A 6 9.74 -13.19 -23.36
C LEU A 6 8.64 -12.43 -22.62
N ILE A 7 7.41 -12.94 -22.68
CA ILE A 7 6.27 -12.43 -21.92
C ILE A 7 5.98 -13.45 -20.83
N ASN A 8 6.04 -12.99 -19.57
CA ASN A 8 5.78 -13.84 -18.43
C ASN A 8 4.62 -13.30 -17.60
N ARG A 9 3.80 -14.22 -17.10
CA ARG A 9 2.67 -13.92 -16.23
C ARG A 9 3.15 -13.79 -14.79
N VAL A 10 2.59 -12.81 -14.09
CA VAL A 10 2.89 -12.47 -12.70
C VAL A 10 1.59 -12.45 -11.91
N GLY A 11 1.66 -12.72 -10.60
CA GLY A 11 0.49 -12.87 -9.73
C GLY A 11 0.56 -14.17 -8.92
N ILE A 12 -0.43 -14.39 -8.06
CA ILE A 12 -0.50 -15.60 -7.22
C ILE A 12 -0.78 -16.83 -8.09
N THR A 13 -1.78 -16.74 -8.96
CA THR A 13 -2.24 -17.83 -9.83
C THR A 13 -1.74 -17.68 -11.27
N LYS A 14 -1.29 -16.48 -11.68
CA LYS A 14 -0.71 -16.20 -13.00
C LYS A 14 -1.69 -16.51 -14.14
N THR A 15 -2.97 -16.20 -13.93
CA THR A 15 -4.07 -16.50 -14.85
C THR A 15 -4.44 -15.32 -15.77
N ASP A 16 -3.71 -14.21 -15.72
CA ASP A 16 -3.98 -12.93 -16.42
C ASP A 16 -5.32 -12.25 -16.03
N SER A 17 -6.09 -12.86 -15.13
CA SER A 17 -7.38 -12.35 -14.63
C SER A 17 -7.26 -11.63 -13.29
N GLU A 18 -6.05 -11.53 -12.75
CA GLU A 18 -5.79 -11.00 -11.42
C GLU A 18 -5.59 -9.49 -11.49
N GLU A 19 -6.38 -8.73 -10.72
CA GLU A 19 -6.18 -7.29 -10.61
C GLU A 19 -4.87 -7.00 -9.85
N GLN A 20 -3.97 -6.29 -10.51
CA GLN A 20 -2.70 -5.86 -9.94
C GLN A 20 -2.62 -4.36 -9.96
N LYS A 21 -2.31 -3.77 -8.79
CA LYS A 21 -2.05 -2.33 -8.70
C LYS A 21 -0.64 -1.98 -9.18
N PHE A 22 0.35 -2.78 -8.78
CA PHE A 22 1.72 -2.58 -9.21
C PHE A 22 2.56 -3.84 -9.07
N ILE A 23 3.66 -3.85 -9.80
CA ILE A 23 4.75 -4.82 -9.71
C ILE A 23 6.05 -4.02 -9.63
N GLN A 24 6.98 -4.48 -8.80
CA GLN A 24 8.30 -3.86 -8.70
C GLN A 24 9.40 -4.91 -8.54
N TRP A 25 10.39 -4.84 -9.42
CA TRP A 25 11.57 -5.67 -9.37
C TRP A 25 12.49 -5.29 -8.21
N ASN A 26 13.19 -6.28 -7.69
CA ASN A 26 14.31 -6.04 -6.81
C ASN A 26 15.43 -5.33 -7.61
N PRO A 27 16.05 -4.27 -7.07
CA PRO A 27 17.13 -3.56 -7.76
C PRO A 27 18.38 -4.42 -8.02
N THR A 28 18.53 -5.57 -7.37
CA THR A 28 19.76 -6.37 -7.38
C THR A 28 19.57 -7.82 -7.84
N GLY A 29 18.34 -8.25 -8.16
CA GLY A 29 18.05 -9.63 -8.52
C GLY A 29 16.74 -9.80 -9.28
N ASP A 30 16.45 -11.03 -9.68
CA ASP A 30 15.27 -11.39 -10.49
C ASP A 30 14.01 -11.63 -9.66
N ASP A 31 14.08 -11.35 -8.36
CA ASP A 31 12.93 -11.36 -7.48
C ASP A 31 12.11 -10.09 -7.60
N TYR A 32 10.84 -10.18 -7.26
CA TYR A 32 9.92 -9.05 -7.37
C TYR A 32 8.86 -9.09 -6.29
N ILE A 33 8.24 -7.94 -6.12
CA ILE A 33 7.03 -7.79 -5.32
C ILE A 33 5.88 -7.38 -6.22
N PHE A 34 4.69 -7.73 -5.78
CA PHE A 34 3.47 -7.32 -6.44
C PHE A 34 2.36 -7.16 -5.42
N TRP A 35 1.45 -6.25 -5.70
CA TRP A 35 0.25 -6.05 -4.92
C TRP A 35 -0.93 -6.76 -5.58
N GLN A 36 -1.65 -7.55 -4.81
CA GLN A 36 -2.84 -8.27 -5.26
C GLN A 36 -3.81 -8.42 -4.07
N ASP A 37 -5.09 -8.20 -4.30
CA ASP A 37 -6.16 -8.47 -3.32
C ASP A 37 -5.90 -7.85 -1.93
N GLY A 38 -5.56 -6.56 -1.87
CA GLY A 38 -5.31 -5.87 -0.60
C GLY A 38 -3.94 -6.13 0.05
N HIS A 39 -3.13 -7.01 -0.55
CA HIS A 39 -1.96 -7.56 0.10
C HIS A 39 -0.70 -7.46 -0.75
N LEU A 40 0.43 -7.39 -0.06
CA LEU A 40 1.74 -7.33 -0.69
C LEU A 40 2.36 -8.72 -0.69
N TYR A 41 2.79 -9.16 -1.88
CA TYR A 41 3.40 -10.46 -2.09
C TYR A 41 4.82 -10.31 -2.63
N TYR A 42 5.62 -11.31 -2.31
CA TYR A 42 6.99 -11.47 -2.76
C TYR A 42 7.12 -12.76 -3.57
N SER A 43 7.85 -12.72 -4.68
CA SER A 43 8.25 -13.90 -5.44
C SER A 43 9.76 -13.92 -5.65
N GLU A 44 10.38 -15.08 -5.47
CA GLU A 44 11.83 -15.26 -5.66
C GLU A 44 12.26 -15.16 -7.12
N SER A 45 11.37 -15.49 -8.05
CA SER A 45 11.58 -15.34 -9.49
C SER A 45 10.26 -15.43 -10.23
N VAL A 46 10.30 -15.08 -11.52
CA VAL A 46 9.16 -15.25 -12.44
C VAL A 46 8.71 -16.70 -12.55
N ASN A 47 9.67 -17.62 -12.49
CA ASN A 47 9.43 -19.05 -12.62
C ASN A 47 9.03 -19.70 -11.29
N SER A 48 9.10 -18.98 -10.18
CA SER A 48 8.67 -19.51 -8.89
C SER A 48 7.19 -19.85 -8.93
N ALA A 49 6.85 -21.08 -8.55
CA ALA A 49 5.47 -21.52 -8.40
C ALA A 49 4.81 -20.96 -7.13
N LYS A 50 5.60 -20.45 -6.17
CA LYS A 50 5.12 -19.98 -4.87
C LYS A 50 5.49 -18.52 -4.65
N SER A 51 4.51 -17.75 -4.22
CA SER A 51 4.67 -16.39 -3.69
C SER A 51 4.45 -16.40 -2.18
N VAL A 52 5.10 -15.47 -1.49
CA VAL A 52 5.02 -15.30 -0.04
C VAL A 52 4.33 -13.99 0.25
N ARG A 53 3.26 -14.05 1.04
CA ARG A 53 2.59 -12.86 1.54
C ARG A 53 3.47 -12.15 2.57
N ILE A 54 3.71 -10.86 2.38
CA ILE A 54 4.52 -10.00 3.25
C ILE A 54 3.65 -9.26 4.27
N SER A 55 2.49 -8.76 3.82
CA SER A 55 1.57 -7.99 4.66
C SER A 55 0.93 -8.83 5.75
N ASP A 56 0.80 -8.27 6.94
CA ASP A 56 0.05 -8.88 8.03
C ASP A 56 -1.43 -9.01 7.66
N GLY A 57 -2.06 -10.11 8.05
CA GLY A 57 -3.43 -10.45 7.68
C GLY A 57 -4.52 -9.67 8.39
N ARG A 58 -4.24 -8.41 8.73
CA ARG A 58 -5.18 -7.62 9.50
C ARG A 58 -6.38 -7.24 8.62
N PRO A 59 -7.61 -7.52 9.05
CA PRO A 59 -8.79 -7.07 8.32
C PRO A 59 -8.86 -5.54 8.36
N ASN A 60 -9.40 -4.94 7.29
CA ASN A 60 -9.60 -3.49 7.14
C ASN A 60 -8.31 -2.65 7.10
N TRP A 61 -7.16 -3.26 6.80
CA TRP A 61 -5.92 -2.54 6.56
C TRP A 61 -5.58 -2.55 5.06
N ASP A 62 -5.10 -1.40 4.56
CA ASP A 62 -4.41 -1.36 3.27
C ASP A 62 -2.91 -1.57 3.48
N HIS A 63 -2.32 -2.45 2.69
CA HIS A 63 -0.89 -2.72 2.78
C HIS A 63 -0.18 -2.40 1.47
N GLY A 64 0.71 -1.41 1.51
CA GLY A 64 1.60 -1.08 0.40
C GLY A 64 0.90 -0.52 -0.84
N SER A 65 -0.39 -0.16 -0.77
CA SER A 65 -1.14 0.40 -1.90
C SER A 65 -0.58 1.72 -2.43
N THR A 66 0.07 2.49 -1.55
CA THR A 66 0.81 3.71 -1.88
C THR A 66 2.22 3.44 -2.43
N GLY A 67 2.55 2.16 -2.64
CA GLY A 67 3.85 1.69 -3.08
C GLY A 67 4.70 1.10 -1.95
N ALA A 68 5.77 0.43 -2.37
CA ALA A 68 6.79 -0.14 -1.52
C ALA A 68 8.19 0.29 -2.02
N LEU A 69 9.18 0.25 -1.13
CA LEU A 69 10.53 0.72 -1.42
C LEU A 69 11.53 -0.35 -1.04
N TRP A 70 12.31 -0.80 -2.02
CA TRP A 70 13.44 -1.69 -1.79
C TRP A 70 14.61 -0.93 -1.15
N SER A 71 15.31 -1.60 -0.23
CA SER A 71 16.65 -1.18 0.15
C SER A 71 17.58 -1.23 -1.05
N VAL A 72 18.62 -0.39 -1.07
CA VAL A 72 19.61 -0.34 -2.17
C VAL A 72 20.23 -1.71 -2.48
N LYS A 73 20.44 -2.55 -1.46
CA LYS A 73 20.98 -3.91 -1.60
C LYS A 73 19.94 -4.99 -1.89
N GLY A 74 18.66 -4.61 -2.04
CA GLY A 74 17.56 -5.55 -2.30
C GLY A 74 17.24 -6.55 -1.17
N GLN A 75 17.76 -6.34 0.04
CA GLN A 75 17.59 -7.30 1.15
C GLN A 75 16.38 -6.99 2.04
N LYS A 76 15.97 -5.73 2.08
CA LYS A 76 14.85 -5.27 2.89
C LYS A 76 13.84 -4.52 2.02
N LEU A 77 12.59 -4.57 2.45
CA LEU A 77 11.49 -3.86 1.81
C LEU A 77 10.76 -3.02 2.85
N ALA A 78 10.58 -1.74 2.57
CA ALA A 78 9.77 -0.84 3.37
C ALA A 78 8.42 -0.59 2.67
N PHE A 79 7.33 -0.62 3.42
CA PHE A 79 6.01 -0.26 2.90
C PHE A 79 5.15 0.35 4.01
N LEU A 80 4.19 1.18 3.62
CA LEU A 80 3.22 1.76 4.53
C LEU A 80 2.00 0.85 4.64
N SER A 81 1.41 0.80 5.82
CA SER A 81 0.08 0.24 6.00
C SER A 81 -0.77 1.18 6.81
N HIS A 82 -2.03 1.30 6.45
CA HIS A 82 -2.96 2.17 7.16
C HIS A 82 -4.30 1.48 7.37
N ASP A 83 -4.91 1.82 8.50
CA ASP A 83 -6.25 1.37 8.86
C ASP A 83 -7.32 2.12 8.06
N LYS A 84 -8.21 1.38 7.37
CA LYS A 84 -9.32 1.94 6.58
C LYS A 84 -10.60 2.16 7.39
N THR A 85 -10.70 1.67 8.63
CA THR A 85 -11.95 1.66 9.41
C THR A 85 -12.56 3.03 9.68
N LYS A 86 -11.74 4.10 9.68
CA LYS A 86 -12.18 5.46 10.00
C LYS A 86 -12.25 6.38 8.77
N GLN A 87 -12.10 5.83 7.57
CA GLN A 87 -12.01 6.64 6.37
C GLN A 87 -13.41 7.08 5.93
N LYS A 88 -13.62 8.39 5.82
CA LYS A 88 -14.88 8.93 5.30
C LYS A 88 -14.82 8.96 3.78
N SER A 89 -15.94 8.61 3.16
CA SER A 89 -16.12 8.65 1.72
C SER A 89 -17.07 9.76 1.31
N ILE A 90 -16.87 10.26 0.10
CA ILE A 90 -17.84 11.06 -0.63
C ILE A 90 -18.38 10.24 -1.80
N TYR A 91 -19.60 10.55 -2.23
CA TYR A 91 -20.18 9.97 -3.42
C TYR A 91 -20.11 10.97 -4.56
N MET A 92 -19.63 10.52 -5.72
CA MET A 92 -19.52 11.33 -6.93
C MET A 92 -20.26 10.64 -8.07
N THR A 93 -21.12 11.39 -8.76
CA THR A 93 -21.80 10.89 -9.95
C THR A 93 -20.91 11.07 -11.17
N SER A 94 -20.61 9.97 -11.86
CA SER A 94 -19.84 9.92 -13.10
C SER A 94 -20.74 9.55 -14.27
N TYR A 95 -20.48 10.16 -15.43
CA TYR A 95 -21.19 9.89 -16.67
C TYR A 95 -20.23 9.28 -17.68
N SER A 96 -20.57 8.09 -18.18
CA SER A 96 -19.76 7.36 -19.17
C SER A 96 -20.53 7.26 -20.48
N LYS A 97 -19.83 7.42 -21.61
CA LYS A 97 -20.44 7.20 -22.94
C LYS A 97 -20.86 5.74 -23.17
N LYS A 98 -20.31 4.80 -22.39
CA LYS A 98 -20.60 3.36 -22.50
C LYS A 98 -21.84 2.95 -21.71
N GLU A 99 -22.24 3.74 -20.73
CA GLU A 99 -23.34 3.41 -19.83
C GLU A 99 -24.54 4.32 -20.09
N LYS A 100 -25.75 3.75 -20.05
CA LYS A 100 -26.98 4.51 -20.28
C LYS A 100 -27.41 5.33 -19.05
N TYR A 101 -26.89 5.00 -17.86
CA TYR A 101 -27.23 5.64 -16.60
C TYR A 101 -25.99 6.19 -15.90
N PRO A 102 -26.14 7.24 -15.07
CA PRO A 102 -25.06 7.76 -14.27
C PRO A 102 -24.56 6.72 -13.26
N ILE A 103 -23.25 6.68 -13.04
CA ILE A 103 -22.59 5.75 -12.14
C ILE A 103 -22.25 6.52 -10.86
N VAL A 104 -22.67 6.01 -9.71
CA VAL A 104 -22.26 6.58 -8.42
C VAL A 104 -20.95 5.91 -8.00
N VAL A 105 -19.91 6.71 -7.84
CA VAL A 105 -18.57 6.30 -7.41
C VAL A 105 -18.36 6.76 -5.98
N GLU A 106 -18.03 5.82 -5.09
CA GLU A 106 -17.58 6.13 -3.75
C GLU A 106 -16.07 6.42 -3.76
N LEU A 107 -15.67 7.57 -3.19
CA LEU A 107 -14.28 7.99 -3.11
C LEU A 107 -13.94 8.32 -1.66
N GLU A 108 -12.93 7.65 -1.12
CA GLU A 108 -12.32 7.98 0.16
C GLU A 108 -11.71 9.39 0.10
N TYR A 109 -12.23 10.35 0.87
CA TYR A 109 -11.79 11.74 0.82
C TYR A 109 -11.89 12.42 2.20
N PRO A 110 -10.78 12.60 2.92
CA PRO A 110 -10.77 13.33 4.18
C PRO A 110 -10.90 14.83 3.91
N LYS A 111 -11.95 15.47 4.44
CA LYS A 111 -12.16 16.92 4.26
C LYS A 111 -11.27 17.73 5.22
N THR A 112 -10.98 18.98 4.86
CA THR A 112 -10.23 19.92 5.71
C THR A 112 -10.85 20.01 7.10
N HIS A 113 -10.01 20.05 8.13
CA HIS A 113 -10.39 20.09 9.56
C HIS A 113 -11.00 18.81 10.14
N GLU A 114 -11.08 17.72 9.37
CA GLU A 114 -11.40 16.42 9.95
C GLU A 114 -10.19 15.88 10.72
N LYS A 115 -10.41 15.51 11.99
CA LYS A 115 -9.40 14.83 12.81
C LYS A 115 -9.11 13.47 12.18
N GLN A 116 -7.98 13.31 11.50
CA GLN A 116 -7.44 12.00 11.22
C GLN A 116 -5.92 11.98 11.35
N PRO A 117 -5.38 11.43 12.45
CA PRO A 117 -4.26 10.53 12.30
C PRO A 117 -4.86 9.20 11.86
N GLN A 118 -4.80 8.89 10.55
CA GLN A 118 -4.88 7.49 10.15
C GLN A 118 -3.78 6.75 10.93
N ALA A 119 -4.08 5.59 11.50
CA ALA A 119 -3.05 4.78 12.14
C ALA A 119 -2.12 4.28 11.03
N ILE A 120 -1.03 5.00 10.80
CA ILE A 120 -0.03 4.68 9.77
C ILE A 120 1.07 3.89 10.45
N VAL A 121 1.29 2.68 9.95
CA VAL A 121 2.38 1.82 10.40
C VAL A 121 3.37 1.69 9.25
N VAL A 122 4.63 1.97 9.55
CA VAL A 122 5.74 1.66 8.67
C VAL A 122 6.16 0.23 8.93
N ASN A 123 6.18 -0.57 7.87
CA ASN A 123 6.59 -1.96 7.91
C ASN A 123 7.94 -2.11 7.19
N ILE A 124 8.87 -2.81 7.83
CA ILE A 124 10.15 -3.21 7.23
C ILE A 124 10.22 -4.73 7.25
N TRP A 125 10.21 -5.31 6.06
CA TRP A 125 10.34 -6.74 5.85
C TRP A 125 11.76 -7.11 5.46
N ASP A 126 12.26 -8.22 6.01
CA ASP A 126 13.57 -8.78 5.67
C ASP A 126 13.42 -10.04 4.82
N LYS A 127 14.06 -10.04 3.64
CA LYS A 127 13.99 -11.13 2.67
C LYS A 127 14.63 -12.43 3.20
N LYS A 128 15.73 -12.33 3.96
CA LYS A 128 16.48 -13.50 4.43
C LYS A 128 15.77 -14.21 5.57
N THR A 129 15.35 -13.44 6.57
CA THR A 129 14.69 -14.00 7.77
C THR A 129 13.18 -14.14 7.59
N ARG A 130 12.62 -13.60 6.50
CA ARG A 130 11.17 -13.52 6.24
C ARG A 130 10.39 -12.82 7.36
N SER A 131 11.07 -12.03 8.18
CA SER A 131 10.49 -11.37 9.35
C SER A 131 10.00 -9.96 9.03
N LEU A 132 8.82 -9.61 9.53
CA LEU A 132 8.27 -8.27 9.47
C LEU A 132 8.55 -7.52 10.78
N LYS A 133 9.08 -6.30 10.69
CA LYS A 133 9.18 -5.37 11.82
C LYS A 133 8.27 -4.17 11.57
N GLN A 134 7.50 -3.80 12.58
CA GLN A 134 6.50 -2.74 12.49
C GLN A 134 6.92 -1.56 13.37
N MET A 135 6.65 -0.35 12.90
CA MET A 135 6.83 0.88 13.65
C MET A 135 5.59 1.76 13.49
N ASP A 136 4.99 2.13 14.62
CA ASP A 136 3.86 3.06 14.64
C ASP A 136 4.36 4.49 14.42
N VAL A 137 3.72 5.22 13.50
CA VAL A 137 4.09 6.59 13.17
C VAL A 137 3.13 7.56 13.84
N GLN A 138 3.55 8.05 15.01
CA GLN A 138 2.85 9.12 15.70
C GLN A 138 3.35 10.47 15.17
N LEU A 139 2.57 11.11 14.28
CA LEU A 139 2.88 12.47 13.84
C LEU A 139 2.71 13.43 15.02
N ARG A 140 3.77 14.19 15.33
CA ARG A 140 3.75 15.16 16.42
C ARG A 140 2.79 16.30 16.07
N ASN A 141 1.59 16.27 16.63
CA ASN A 141 0.69 17.43 16.64
C ASN A 141 1.32 18.55 17.46
N ARG A 142 1.97 19.50 16.79
CA ARG A 142 2.42 20.75 17.39
C ARG A 142 1.24 21.72 17.42
N LYS A 143 0.53 21.73 18.55
CA LYS A 143 0.06 22.90 19.30
C LYS A 143 -0.53 22.37 20.60
N SER A 144 0.26 22.42 21.66
CA SER A 144 -0.25 22.40 23.03
C SER A 144 -1.11 23.65 23.20
N GLU A 145 -2.42 23.47 23.04
CA GLU A 145 -3.44 24.49 23.32
C GLU A 145 -3.55 24.84 24.82
N THR A 146 -2.64 24.29 25.63
CA THR A 146 -2.54 24.52 27.08
C THR A 146 -1.58 25.64 27.48
N ASP A 147 -0.82 26.24 26.54
CA ASP A 147 0.16 27.29 26.86
C ASP A 147 -0.32 28.73 26.60
N SER A 148 -1.52 28.89 26.01
CA SER A 148 -2.16 30.18 25.74
C SER A 148 -3.08 30.67 26.87
N VAL A 149 -3.54 29.78 27.76
CA VAL A 149 -4.41 30.15 28.89
C VAL A 149 -3.60 30.75 30.05
N LEU A 150 -2.34 30.34 30.23
CA LEU A 150 -1.49 30.84 31.32
C LEU A 150 -0.83 32.21 31.05
N ARG A 151 -0.97 32.77 29.83
CA ARG A 151 -0.42 34.10 29.48
C ARG A 151 -1.39 35.26 29.65
N HIS A 152 -2.66 34.99 29.99
CA HIS A 152 -3.67 36.03 30.23
C HIS A 152 -3.93 36.29 31.73
N LEU A 153 -3.11 35.72 32.63
CA LEU A 153 -3.19 35.94 34.08
C LEU A 153 -1.83 36.38 34.69
N ARG A 154 -1.03 37.13 33.94
CA ARG A 154 0.13 37.85 34.48
C ARG A 154 0.13 39.29 34.02
#